data_AF-A0A914X6Z8-F1
#
_entry.id   AF-A0A914X6Z8-F1
#
_cell.length_a   1.000
_cell.length_b   1.000
_cell.length_c   1.000
_cell.angle_alpha   90.00
_cell.angle_beta   90.00
_cell.angle_gamma   90.00
#
_symmetry.space_group_name_H-M   'P 1'
#
loop_
_entity.id
_entity.type
_entity.pdbx_description
1 polymer ?
#
loop_
_entity_poly.entity_id
_entity_poly.type
_entity_poly.pdbx_seq_one_letter_code
_entity_poly.pdbx_strand_id
1 'polypeptide(L)'
;MLIIVLFVLFASTFACEDFPNGTATAVHTFQCNGPNPTFELVSAKIMDSEGHQNYPIDLSKPIVFHYDIINHANHSFDNLRSDSEFDEWFSGWLGCYWLPLPTFGVLDNTNPCELGNSCPVKSGPTVIETHVDLSQIAAVLNAITSHHPTQFTVHLKDNTNPNQQVELACVSWQMQFTKDGKYLTAAKLLKH
;
A
#
# COMPACT_ATOMS: atom_id res chain seq x y z
N MET A 1 -14.84 -23.12 -56.61
CA MET A 1 -14.71 -23.45 -55.18
C MET A 1 -13.60 -22.58 -54.61
N LEU A 2 -13.95 -21.46 -53.97
CA LEU A 2 -13.00 -20.52 -53.37
C LEU A 2 -13.20 -20.61 -51.85
N ILE A 3 -12.29 -21.27 -51.14
CA ILE A 3 -12.31 -21.35 -49.68
C ILE A 3 -11.56 -20.12 -49.16
N ILE A 4 -12.31 -19.10 -48.76
CA ILE A 4 -11.79 -17.96 -48.00
C ILE A 4 -11.69 -18.42 -46.55
N VAL A 5 -10.49 -18.78 -46.10
CA VAL A 5 -10.23 -19.07 -44.69
C VAL A 5 -10.15 -17.73 -43.95
N LEU A 6 -11.19 -17.45 -43.17
CA LEU A 6 -11.32 -16.29 -42.31
C LEU A 6 -10.34 -16.41 -41.13
N PHE A 7 -9.20 -15.73 -41.21
CA PHE A 7 -8.28 -15.55 -40.09
C PHE A 7 -8.92 -14.54 -39.12
N VAL A 8 -9.70 -15.04 -38.14
CA VAL A 8 -10.13 -14.23 -36.99
C VAL A 8 -8.89 -14.04 -36.11
N LEU A 9 -8.14 -12.97 -36.37
CA LEU A 9 -7.13 -12.46 -35.45
C LEU A 9 -7.89 -12.04 -34.18
N PHE A 10 -7.79 -12.85 -33.14
CA PHE A 10 -8.04 -12.40 -31.78
C PHE A 10 -7.00 -11.32 -31.47
N ALA A 11 -7.33 -10.07 -31.77
CA ALA A 11 -6.66 -8.93 -31.17
C ALA A 11 -7.09 -8.95 -29.70
N SER A 12 -6.32 -9.63 -28.85
CA SER A 12 -6.38 -9.41 -27.42
C SER A 12 -5.99 -7.94 -27.25
N THR A 13 -6.98 -7.07 -27.08
CA THR A 13 -6.71 -5.70 -26.67
C THR A 13 -5.98 -5.82 -25.34
N PHE A 14 -4.69 -5.46 -25.30
CA PHE A 14 -3.95 -5.16 -24.07
C PHE A 14 -4.54 -3.89 -23.43
N ALA A 15 -5.87 -3.83 -23.30
CA ALA A 15 -6.56 -2.84 -22.51
C ALA A 15 -6.37 -3.28 -21.08
N CYS A 16 -5.64 -2.47 -20.33
CA CYS A 16 -5.46 -2.74 -18.92
C CYS A 16 -6.76 -2.52 -18.17
N GLU A 17 -6.87 -3.22 -17.04
CA GLU A 17 -7.89 -2.87 -16.07
C GLU A 17 -7.57 -1.48 -15.49
N ASP A 18 -8.54 -0.57 -15.52
CA ASP A 18 -8.41 0.77 -14.94
C ASP A 18 -8.23 0.71 -13.42
N PHE A 19 -8.73 -0.36 -12.80
CA PHE A 19 -8.68 -0.61 -11.36
C PHE A 19 -8.16 -2.03 -11.07
N PRO A 20 -6.84 -2.25 -11.05
CA PRO A 20 -6.27 -3.57 -10.88
C PRO A 20 -6.77 -4.20 -9.59
N ASN A 21 -6.99 -5.52 -9.63
CA ASN A 21 -7.42 -6.32 -8.49
C ASN A 21 -8.76 -5.87 -7.87
N GLY A 22 -9.60 -5.12 -8.59
CA GLY A 22 -10.87 -4.63 -8.05
C GLY A 22 -10.74 -3.45 -7.09
N THR A 23 -9.67 -2.66 -7.21
CA THR A 23 -9.42 -1.44 -6.40
C THR A 23 -10.47 -0.33 -6.63
N ALA A 24 -11.50 -0.55 -7.45
CA ALA A 24 -12.60 0.41 -7.60
C ALA A 24 -13.52 0.47 -6.38
N THR A 25 -13.62 -0.63 -5.61
CA THR A 25 -14.69 -0.80 -4.62
C THR A 25 -14.23 -1.22 -3.24
N ALA A 26 -12.97 -1.65 -3.08
CA ALA A 26 -12.44 -2.11 -1.82
C ALA A 26 -10.91 -1.96 -1.74
N VAL A 27 -10.40 -2.00 -0.52
CA VAL A 27 -8.97 -2.17 -0.25
C VAL A 27 -8.60 -3.64 -0.47
N HIS A 28 -7.49 -3.88 -1.15
CA HIS A 28 -6.89 -5.20 -1.30
C HIS A 28 -5.52 -5.20 -0.66
N THR A 29 -5.19 -6.25 0.10
CA THR A 29 -3.90 -6.34 0.79
C THR A 29 -3.13 -7.58 0.34
N PHE A 30 -1.83 -7.42 0.15
CA PHE A 30 -0.92 -8.46 -0.27
C PHE A 30 0.33 -8.44 0.62
N GLN A 31 0.88 -9.62 0.86
CA GLN A 31 2.19 -9.73 1.46
C GLN A 31 3.25 -9.77 0.34
N CYS A 32 4.21 -8.86 0.38
CA CYS A 32 5.13 -8.60 -0.73
C CYS A 32 6.56 -9.14 -0.52
N ASN A 33 6.85 -9.76 0.62
CA ASN A 33 8.15 -10.39 0.87
C ASN A 33 8.17 -11.84 0.38
N GLY A 34 9.38 -12.40 0.30
CA GLY A 34 9.62 -13.74 -0.20
C GLY A 34 9.00 -14.86 0.66
N PRO A 35 9.17 -16.13 0.23
CA PRO A 35 8.63 -17.27 0.96
C PRO A 35 9.22 -17.38 2.36
N ASN A 36 8.37 -17.74 3.34
CA ASN A 36 8.70 -17.88 4.78
C ASN A 36 9.09 -16.53 5.45
N PRO A 37 8.15 -15.58 5.56
CA PRO A 37 8.41 -14.33 6.26
C PRO A 37 8.68 -14.56 7.76
N THR A 38 9.38 -13.63 8.42
CA THR A 38 9.46 -13.66 9.89
C THR A 38 8.09 -13.34 10.50
N PHE A 39 7.43 -12.31 9.95
CA PHE A 39 6.05 -11.96 10.28
C PHE A 39 5.14 -12.31 9.11
N GLU A 40 4.32 -13.34 9.29
CA GLU A 40 3.30 -13.74 8.32
C GLU A 40 2.04 -12.90 8.51
N LEU A 41 1.53 -12.33 7.42
CA LEU A 41 0.27 -11.60 7.40
C LEU A 41 -0.90 -12.57 7.27
N VAL A 42 -1.76 -12.59 8.29
CA VAL A 42 -3.01 -13.36 8.27
C VAL A 42 -4.14 -12.51 7.69
N SER A 43 -4.23 -11.25 8.13
CA SER A 43 -5.27 -10.31 7.70
C SER A 43 -4.81 -8.87 7.91
N ALA A 44 -5.34 -7.95 7.09
CA ALA A 44 -5.09 -6.52 7.25
C ALA A 44 -6.35 -5.71 6.97
N LYS A 45 -6.50 -4.61 7.69
CA LYS A 45 -7.63 -3.69 7.57
C LYS A 45 -7.14 -2.25 7.71
N ILE A 46 -7.84 -1.35 7.03
CA ILE A 46 -7.67 0.09 7.20
C ILE A 46 -8.95 0.63 7.82
N MET A 47 -8.81 1.36 8.91
CA MET A 47 -9.91 1.91 9.70
C MET A 47 -9.69 3.39 9.97
N ASP A 48 -10.77 4.11 10.28
CA ASP A 48 -10.67 5.42 10.91
C ASP A 48 -10.39 5.32 12.42
N SER A 49 -10.24 6.45 13.08
CA SER A 49 -10.01 6.53 14.52
C SER A 49 -11.16 6.00 15.39
N GLU A 50 -12.35 5.80 14.80
CA GLU A 50 -13.52 5.24 15.48
C GLU A 50 -13.63 3.72 15.27
N GLY A 51 -12.73 3.12 14.47
CA GLY A 51 -12.72 1.70 14.15
C GLY A 51 -13.62 1.32 12.96
N HIS A 52 -14.12 2.28 12.19
CA HIS A 52 -14.94 2.02 11.01
C HIS A 52 -14.06 1.84 9.76
N GLN A 53 -14.42 0.86 8.93
CA GLN A 53 -13.84 0.71 7.60
C GLN A 53 -14.59 1.61 6.62
N ASN A 54 -13.95 2.70 6.21
CA ASN A 54 -14.48 3.58 5.18
C ASN A 54 -13.71 3.36 3.88
N TYR A 55 -14.44 3.42 2.77
CA TYR A 55 -13.84 3.39 1.44
C TYR A 55 -14.54 4.41 0.54
N PRO A 56 -13.80 5.15 -0.31
CA PRO A 56 -12.33 5.28 -0.36
C PRO A 56 -11.73 5.89 0.91
N ILE A 57 -10.39 5.83 1.06
CA ILE A 57 -9.68 6.30 2.25
C ILE A 57 -9.58 7.84 2.24
N ASP A 58 -9.98 8.52 3.31
CA ASP A 58 -9.93 9.98 3.42
C ASP A 58 -8.62 10.45 4.05
N LEU A 59 -7.74 11.06 3.24
CA LEU A 59 -6.42 11.54 3.66
C LEU A 59 -6.45 12.77 4.56
N SER A 60 -7.61 13.41 4.76
CA SER A 60 -7.71 14.52 5.73
C SER A 60 -7.94 14.06 7.16
N LYS A 61 -8.02 12.75 7.39
CA LYS A 61 -8.25 12.15 8.70
C LYS A 61 -7.12 11.19 9.09
N PRO A 62 -6.87 10.98 10.40
CA PRO A 62 -5.98 9.92 10.85
C PRO A 62 -6.47 8.55 10.38
N ILE A 63 -5.52 7.69 10.02
CA ILE A 63 -5.76 6.34 9.52
C ILE A 63 -5.18 5.34 10.51
N VAL A 64 -5.93 4.29 10.80
CA VAL A 64 -5.47 3.16 11.61
C VAL A 64 -5.27 1.96 10.69
N PHE A 65 -4.04 1.50 10.58
CA PHE A 65 -3.74 0.22 9.95
C PHE A 65 -3.74 -0.87 11.00
N HIS A 66 -4.55 -1.91 10.78
CA HIS A 66 -4.70 -3.04 11.69
C HIS A 66 -4.24 -4.31 11.00
N TYR A 67 -3.39 -5.08 11.68
CA TYR A 67 -2.79 -6.28 11.15
C TYR A 67 -2.95 -7.45 12.12
N ASP A 68 -3.51 -8.54 11.62
CA ASP A 68 -3.38 -9.85 12.24
C ASP A 68 -2.15 -10.52 11.65
N ILE A 69 -1.14 -10.80 12.48
CA ILE A 69 0.11 -11.42 12.03
C ILE A 69 0.49 -12.62 12.88
N ILE A 70 1.39 -13.45 12.37
CA ILE A 70 2.09 -14.49 13.12
C ILE A 70 3.58 -14.19 13.10
N ASN A 71 4.16 -13.96 14.27
CA ASN A 71 5.60 -13.88 14.42
C ASN A 71 6.19 -15.28 14.61
N HIS A 72 6.91 -15.77 13.60
CA HIS A 72 7.54 -17.09 13.60
C HIS A 72 8.88 -17.13 14.35
N ALA A 73 9.43 -15.99 14.77
CA ALA A 73 10.62 -15.95 15.60
C ALA A 73 10.34 -16.48 17.00
N ASN A 74 11.37 -17.01 17.66
CA ASN A 74 11.29 -17.49 19.04
C ASN A 74 11.47 -16.37 20.09
N HIS A 75 11.42 -15.11 19.68
CA HIS A 75 11.60 -13.93 20.51
C HIS A 75 10.67 -12.80 20.08
N SER A 76 10.59 -11.75 20.90
CA SER A 76 9.78 -10.57 20.62
C SER A 76 10.64 -9.46 20.01
N PHE A 77 10.02 -8.62 19.19
CA PHE A 77 10.66 -7.43 18.62
C PHE A 77 10.06 -6.17 19.25
N ASP A 78 10.91 -5.28 19.77
CA ASP A 78 10.52 -4.04 20.45
C ASP A 78 11.17 -2.78 19.83
N ASN A 79 12.07 -2.97 18.86
CA ASN A 79 12.72 -1.90 18.11
C ASN A 79 12.61 -2.20 16.61
N LEU A 80 11.63 -1.56 15.97
CA LEU A 80 11.28 -1.77 14.57
C LEU A 80 11.55 -0.52 13.76
N ARG A 81 11.79 -0.72 12.47
CA ARG A 81 11.87 0.34 11.47
C ARG A 81 10.90 0.03 10.34
N SER A 82 10.20 1.05 9.87
CA SER A 82 9.35 0.99 8.69
C SER A 82 9.85 1.98 7.64
N ASP A 83 9.99 1.51 6.42
CA ASP A 83 10.15 2.34 5.22
C ASP A 83 8.89 2.16 4.37
N SER A 84 8.34 3.24 3.80
CA SER A 84 7.07 3.15 3.10
C SER A 84 7.03 3.97 1.81
N GLU A 85 6.39 3.38 0.80
CA GLU A 85 6.33 3.92 -0.55
C GLU A 85 4.88 3.96 -1.05
N PHE A 86 4.63 4.88 -1.99
CA PHE A 86 3.37 4.95 -2.72
C PHE A 86 3.64 4.78 -4.20
N ASP A 87 2.78 4.02 -4.87
CA ASP A 87 2.74 3.93 -6.32
C ASP A 87 1.35 4.28 -6.85
N GLU A 88 1.29 4.88 -8.02
CA GLU A 88 0.05 5.10 -8.76
C GLU A 88 -0.07 4.11 -9.91
N TRP A 89 -1.27 3.60 -10.16
CA TRP A 89 -1.53 2.75 -11.32
C TRP A 89 -1.49 3.58 -12.60
N PHE A 90 -0.52 3.29 -13.44
CA PHE A 90 -0.37 3.93 -14.74
C PHE A 90 -0.87 3.02 -15.86
N SER A 91 -1.65 3.58 -16.77
CA SER A 91 -2.04 2.94 -18.04
C SER A 91 -1.58 3.76 -19.23
N GLY A 92 -0.77 3.16 -20.10
CA GLY A 92 -0.31 3.82 -21.31
C GLY A 92 0.14 2.84 -22.39
N TRP A 93 0.71 3.39 -23.46
CA TRP A 93 1.13 2.63 -24.63
C TRP A 93 2.23 1.57 -24.36
N LEU A 94 2.98 1.70 -23.26
CA LEU A 94 3.98 0.73 -22.80
C LEU A 94 3.38 -0.38 -21.91
N GLY A 95 2.06 -0.41 -21.75
CA GLY A 95 1.36 -1.33 -20.85
C GLY A 95 1.01 -0.65 -19.52
N CYS A 96 0.80 -1.48 -18.49
CA CYS A 96 0.34 -1.01 -17.19
C CYS A 96 1.18 -1.54 -16.06
N TYR A 97 1.46 -0.64 -15.13
CA TYR A 97 2.42 -0.84 -14.07
C TYR A 97 2.19 0.17 -12.96
N TRP A 98 2.70 -0.16 -11.78
CA TRP A 98 2.77 0.74 -10.65
C TRP A 98 3.93 1.71 -10.85
N LEU A 99 3.62 3.01 -10.87
CA LEU A 99 4.59 4.08 -11.01
C LEU A 99 4.87 4.69 -9.63
N PRO A 100 6.12 4.69 -9.14
CA PRO A 100 6.43 5.21 -7.81
C PRO A 100 6.19 6.72 -7.73
N LEU A 101 5.56 7.12 -6.63
CA LEU A 101 5.27 8.51 -6.29
C LEU A 101 6.35 9.05 -5.36
N PRO A 102 6.86 10.27 -5.60
CA PRO A 102 7.84 10.88 -4.71
C PRO A 102 7.20 11.26 -3.38
N THR A 103 7.47 10.47 -2.33
CA THR A 103 7.12 10.79 -0.94
C THR A 103 8.13 11.75 -0.30
N PHE A 104 9.25 12.01 -0.98
CA PHE A 104 10.39 12.83 -0.52
C PHE A 104 10.96 12.36 0.82
N GLY A 105 10.85 11.06 1.12
CA GLY A 105 11.40 10.44 2.32
C GLY A 105 10.64 10.76 3.61
N VAL A 106 9.45 11.38 3.52
CA VAL A 106 8.64 11.71 4.71
C VAL A 106 8.19 10.45 5.46
N LEU A 107 8.07 9.32 4.76
CA LEU A 107 7.63 8.04 5.34
C LEU A 107 8.76 7.02 5.53
N ASP A 108 10.01 7.44 5.32
CA ASP A 108 11.17 6.58 5.49
C ASP A 108 11.63 6.60 6.95
N ASN A 109 12.22 5.49 7.40
CA ASN A 109 12.83 5.38 8.72
C ASN A 109 11.87 5.74 9.88
N THR A 110 10.60 5.37 9.75
CA THR A 110 9.60 5.57 10.81
C THR A 110 9.70 4.46 11.85
N ASN A 111 9.40 4.77 13.11
CA ASN A 111 9.35 3.78 14.19
C ASN A 111 7.89 3.39 14.48
N PRO A 112 7.39 2.25 13.98
CA PRO A 112 6.01 1.85 14.21
C PRO A 112 5.70 1.56 15.68
N CYS A 113 6.71 1.31 16.53
CA CYS A 113 6.53 1.15 17.97
C CYS A 113 6.10 2.44 18.67
N GLU A 114 6.34 3.61 18.06
CA GLU A 114 5.93 4.92 18.59
C GLU A 114 4.58 5.38 18.04
N LEU A 115 4.03 4.66 17.06
CA LEU A 115 2.84 5.04 16.30
C LEU A 115 1.61 4.22 16.69
N GLY A 116 1.60 3.53 17.84
CA GLY A 116 0.44 2.74 18.26
C GLY A 116 0.77 1.65 19.27
N ASN A 117 0.05 0.54 19.21
CA ASN A 117 0.26 -0.62 20.09
C ASN A 117 1.16 -1.69 19.45
N SER A 118 1.94 -1.31 18.45
CA SER A 118 2.69 -2.22 17.59
C SER A 118 3.79 -3.01 18.29
N CYS A 119 4.24 -2.60 19.48
CA CYS A 119 5.38 -3.21 20.16
C CYS A 119 5.13 -3.45 21.65
N PRO A 120 5.70 -4.53 22.24
CA PRO A 120 6.53 -5.54 21.58
C PRO A 120 5.70 -6.53 20.75
N VAL A 121 6.18 -6.89 19.55
CA VAL A 121 5.61 -7.94 18.70
C VAL A 121 6.04 -9.28 19.26
N LYS A 122 5.14 -9.95 19.98
CA LYS A 122 5.42 -11.24 20.63
C LYS A 122 5.49 -12.37 19.63
N SER A 123 6.21 -13.43 19.97
CA SER A 123 6.19 -14.70 19.22
C SER A 123 4.79 -15.30 19.16
N GLY A 124 4.41 -15.87 18.01
CA GLY A 124 3.09 -16.43 17.75
C GLY A 124 2.09 -15.43 17.17
N PRO A 125 0.79 -15.78 17.15
CA PRO A 125 -0.26 -14.90 16.66
C PRO A 125 -0.37 -13.62 17.49
N THR A 126 -0.44 -12.48 16.83
CA THR A 126 -0.57 -11.17 17.48
C THR A 126 -1.27 -10.15 16.58
N VAL A 127 -1.74 -9.07 17.19
CA VAL A 127 -2.43 -7.97 16.53
C VAL A 127 -1.59 -6.71 16.69
N ILE A 128 -1.42 -5.97 15.60
CA ILE A 128 -0.65 -4.73 15.55
C ILE A 128 -1.53 -3.64 14.97
N GLU A 129 -1.55 -2.47 15.60
CA GLU A 129 -2.21 -1.27 15.10
C GLU A 129 -1.23 -0.10 15.02
N THR A 130 -1.12 0.46 13.82
CA THR A 130 -0.31 1.64 13.53
C THR A 130 -1.24 2.80 13.16
N HIS A 131 -1.14 3.88 13.91
CA HIS A 131 -1.88 5.11 13.73
C HIS A 131 -1.02 6.06 12.92
N VAL A 132 -1.47 6.39 11.71
CA VAL A 132 -0.73 7.22 10.78
C VAL A 132 -1.54 8.45 10.46
N ASP A 133 -0.93 9.62 10.67
CA ASP A 133 -1.45 10.89 10.19
C ASP A 133 -0.73 11.29 8.91
N LEU A 134 -1.41 11.13 7.77
CA LEU A 134 -0.90 11.48 6.45
C LEU A 134 -1.17 12.95 6.09
N SER A 135 -1.73 13.77 6.98
CA SER A 135 -2.05 15.18 6.70
C SER A 135 -0.84 15.98 6.21
N GLN A 136 0.36 15.65 6.70
CA GLN A 136 1.62 16.29 6.29
C GLN A 136 2.00 16.03 4.83
N ILE A 137 1.68 14.83 4.32
CA ILE A 137 1.91 14.48 2.91
C ILE A 137 0.65 14.57 2.07
N ALA A 138 -0.52 14.87 2.66
CA ALA A 138 -1.77 14.96 1.94
C ALA A 138 -1.66 15.97 0.80
N ALA A 139 -0.97 17.10 0.97
CA ALA A 139 -0.74 18.05 -0.13
C ALA A 139 0.04 17.43 -1.32
N VAL A 140 1.05 16.62 -1.02
CA VAL A 140 1.86 15.89 -2.01
C VAL A 140 1.02 14.79 -2.67
N LEU A 141 0.33 13.97 -1.88
CA LEU A 141 -0.57 12.93 -2.39
C LEU A 141 -1.69 13.54 -3.24
N ASN A 142 -2.37 14.59 -2.81
CA ASN A 142 -3.41 15.27 -3.60
C ASN A 142 -2.88 15.81 -4.94
N ALA A 143 -1.64 16.31 -4.96
CA ALA A 143 -1.06 16.85 -6.18
C ALA A 143 -0.73 15.75 -7.19
N ILE A 144 -0.49 14.53 -6.71
CA ILE A 144 0.10 13.44 -7.48
C ILE A 144 -0.93 12.36 -7.83
N THR A 145 -1.76 11.93 -6.86
CA THR A 145 -2.76 10.88 -7.08
C THR A 145 -4.01 11.46 -7.74
N SER A 146 -4.30 11.05 -8.98
CA SER A 146 -5.37 11.62 -9.81
C SER A 146 -6.52 10.65 -10.04
N HIS A 147 -7.32 10.35 -9.02
CA HIS A 147 -8.38 9.33 -9.07
C HIS A 147 -7.90 7.93 -9.47
N HIS A 148 -6.60 7.71 -9.55
CA HIS A 148 -6.04 6.44 -9.96
C HIS A 148 -5.90 5.52 -8.74
N PRO A 149 -6.01 4.20 -8.95
CA PRO A 149 -5.62 3.22 -7.94
C PRO A 149 -4.24 3.55 -7.41
N THR A 150 -4.08 3.49 -6.10
CA THR A 150 -2.80 3.74 -5.43
C THR A 150 -2.41 2.50 -4.64
N GLN A 151 -1.15 2.13 -4.73
CA GLN A 151 -0.53 1.13 -3.89
C GLN A 151 0.26 1.83 -2.79
N PHE A 152 0.07 1.43 -1.55
CA PHE A 152 0.90 1.80 -0.41
C PHE A 152 1.66 0.55 0.00
N THR A 153 2.98 0.59 0.07
CA THR A 153 3.80 -0.56 0.49
C THR A 153 4.60 -0.17 1.73
N VAL A 154 4.59 -1.03 2.74
CA VAL A 154 5.38 -0.88 3.97
C VAL A 154 6.35 -2.05 4.07
N HIS A 155 7.62 -1.71 4.22
CA HIS A 155 8.71 -2.63 4.53
C HIS A 155 9.04 -2.51 6.01
N LEU A 156 8.75 -3.57 6.77
CA LEU A 156 9.02 -3.63 8.20
C LEU A 156 10.31 -4.39 8.45
N LYS A 157 11.21 -3.79 9.23
CA LYS A 157 12.57 -4.29 9.48
C LYS A 157 12.88 -4.30 10.98
N ASP A 158 13.73 -5.23 11.39
CA ASP A 158 14.38 -5.18 12.70
C ASP A 158 15.40 -4.04 12.71
N ASN A 159 15.34 -3.21 13.76
CA ASN A 159 16.22 -2.06 13.94
C ASN A 159 17.18 -2.20 15.13
N THR A 160 17.29 -3.39 15.72
CA THR A 160 18.27 -3.68 16.79
C THR A 160 19.72 -3.52 16.33
N ASN A 161 20.02 -3.86 15.06
CA ASN A 161 21.31 -3.62 14.44
C ASN A 161 21.16 -2.76 13.17
N PRO A 162 21.47 -1.46 13.22
CA PRO A 162 21.34 -0.56 12.07
C PRO A 162 22.15 -0.98 10.84
N ASN A 163 23.23 -1.75 11.04
CA ASN A 163 24.10 -2.24 9.97
C ASN A 163 23.59 -3.54 9.33
N GLN A 164 22.53 -4.14 9.88
CA GLN A 164 21.95 -5.39 9.42
C GLN A 164 20.43 -5.29 9.42
N GLN A 165 19.91 -4.59 8.41
CA GLN A 165 18.48 -4.41 8.22
C GLN A 165 17.86 -5.67 7.62
N VAL A 166 17.32 -6.53 8.47
CA VAL A 166 16.58 -7.72 8.06
C VAL A 166 15.10 -7.36 7.92
N GLU A 167 14.53 -7.59 6.74
CA GLU A 167 13.10 -7.42 6.52
C GLU A 167 12.31 -8.53 7.23
N LEU A 168 11.41 -8.12 8.11
CA LEU A 168 10.55 -8.99 8.91
C LEU A 168 9.23 -9.28 8.17
N ALA A 169 8.65 -8.25 7.55
CA ALA A 169 7.45 -8.30 6.73
C ALA A 169 7.50 -7.22 5.64
N CYS A 170 6.76 -7.47 4.57
CA CYS A 170 6.41 -6.49 3.57
C CYS A 170 4.91 -6.61 3.32
N VAL A 171 4.17 -5.51 3.40
CA VAL A 171 2.73 -5.48 3.14
C VAL A 171 2.39 -4.36 2.16
N SER A 172 1.63 -4.69 1.12
CA SER A 172 1.11 -3.75 0.14
C SER A 172 -0.41 -3.66 0.23
N TRP A 173 -0.94 -2.44 0.30
CA TRP A 173 -2.36 -2.16 0.19
C TRP A 173 -2.64 -1.44 -1.12
N GLN A 174 -3.58 -1.95 -1.91
CA GLN A 174 -4.09 -1.29 -3.10
C GLN A 174 -5.46 -0.70 -2.78
N MET A 175 -5.60 0.61 -2.96
CA MET A 175 -6.76 1.39 -2.54
C MET A 175 -6.97 2.64 -3.39
N GLN A 176 -8.04 3.37 -3.12
CA GLN A 176 -8.24 4.74 -3.60
C GLN A 176 -8.26 5.72 -2.45
N PHE A 177 -7.80 6.93 -2.74
CA PHE A 177 -7.81 8.05 -1.82
C PHE A 177 -8.84 9.11 -2.19
N THR A 178 -9.34 9.77 -1.16
CA THR A 178 -10.11 11.02 -1.21
C THR A 178 -9.48 12.01 -0.24
N LYS A 179 -9.89 13.27 -0.36
CA LYS A 179 -9.67 14.32 0.62
C LYS A 179 -10.97 15.04 0.86
N ASP A 180 -11.35 15.16 2.12
CA ASP A 180 -12.59 15.83 2.52
C ASP A 180 -13.82 15.21 1.82
N GLY A 181 -13.79 13.87 1.66
CA GLY A 181 -14.81 13.10 0.96
C GLY A 181 -14.87 13.29 -0.57
N LYS A 182 -13.91 14.02 -1.16
CA LYS A 182 -13.81 14.23 -2.61
C LYS A 182 -12.60 13.50 -3.15
N TYR A 183 -12.75 12.83 -4.27
CA TYR A 183 -11.63 12.21 -4.94
C TYR A 183 -10.57 13.22 -5.36
N LEU A 184 -9.32 12.76 -5.34
CA LEU A 184 -8.15 13.56 -5.62
C LEU A 184 -8.03 13.77 -7.12
N THR A 185 -8.11 15.02 -7.55
CA THR A 185 -7.83 15.40 -8.95
C THR A 185 -6.36 15.81 -9.04
N ALA A 186 -5.60 15.28 -10.02
CA ALA A 186 -4.30 15.87 -10.32
C ALA A 186 -4.48 17.38 -10.55
N ALA A 187 -3.71 18.17 -9.82
CA ALA A 187 -3.39 19.50 -10.31
C ALA A 187 -2.70 19.29 -11.66
N LYS A 188 -3.19 19.95 -12.73
CA LYS A 188 -2.50 19.97 -14.03
C LYS A 188 -1.09 20.55 -13.85
N LEU A 189 -0.11 19.72 -13.48
CA LEU A 189 1.28 20.09 -13.32
C LEU A 189 2.15 19.73 -14.53
N LEU A 190 1.53 19.34 -15.65
CA LEU A 190 2.21 19.19 -16.93
C LEU A 190 1.43 19.93 -18.03
N LYS A 191 1.53 21.26 -17.98
CA LYS A 191 1.43 22.12 -19.17
C LYS A 191 2.71 22.94 -19.25
N HIS A 192 3.80 22.30 -19.67
CA HIS A 192 4.97 22.97 -20.26
C HIS A 192 5.46 22.14 -21.43
#